data_AF-A0AAC8WL30-F1
#
_entry.id   AF-A0AAC8WL30-F1
#
_cell.length_a   1.000
_cell.length_b   1.000
_cell.length_c   1.000
_cell.angle_alpha   90.00
_cell.angle_beta   90.00
_cell.angle_gamma   90.00
#
_symmetry.space_group_name_H-M   'P 1'
#
loop_
_entity.id
_entity.type
_entity.pdbx_description
1 polymer ?
#
loop_
_entity_poly.entity_id
_entity_poly.type
_entity_poly.pdbx_seq_one_letter_code
_entity_poly.pdbx_strand_id
1 'polypeptide(L)'
;MGKTFKYLFITIIVGASLFMSKPAYSFMGYWYDYNSDWIQQDIMRRTYENYNNVMGNNNSSSSSKSTKSTPKKVKKAKITFKSNGDTRGLDYYINMYPASQREQARTYFKSIQDSFPQVAKSVGIPTNDLSTGMAALVAGAYMAYNNVSLNDDYMKPLQKQFKEAFESVPDYDKMSDSDKKYLYDQMVILGMTLAVTQSQNQQNPNPKTTAELRKGGKEVLEGMFGVDASQIKITSSGLSF
;
A
#
# COMPACT_ATOMS: atom_id res chain seq x y z
N MET A 1 7.45 19.31 17.96
CA MET A 1 8.60 18.62 17.34
C MET A 1 8.18 17.19 17.01
N GLY A 2 7.73 16.93 15.78
CA GLY A 2 7.29 15.60 15.35
C GLY A 2 8.50 14.68 15.19
N LYS A 3 8.51 13.54 15.90
CA LYS A 3 9.50 12.49 15.71
C LYS A 3 9.18 11.80 14.39
N THR A 4 9.96 12.13 13.37
CA THR A 4 9.68 11.86 11.96
C THR A 4 9.85 10.38 11.62
N PHE A 5 8.98 9.86 10.74
CA PHE A 5 9.09 8.61 9.98
C PHE A 5 10.55 8.15 9.74
N LYS A 6 11.45 9.09 9.43
CA LYS A 6 12.90 8.90 9.22
C LYS A 6 13.61 8.02 10.25
N TYR A 7 13.28 8.11 11.54
CA TYR A 7 14.00 7.36 12.58
C TYR A 7 13.63 5.87 12.64
N LEU A 8 12.40 5.50 12.25
CA LEU A 8 11.97 4.10 12.22
C LEU A 8 12.64 3.30 11.10
N PHE A 9 13.05 3.96 10.01
CA PHE A 9 13.78 3.30 8.92
C PHE A 9 15.21 2.94 9.31
N ILE A 10 15.85 3.64 10.25
CA ILE A 10 17.27 3.43 10.61
C ILE A 10 17.53 1.98 11.06
N THR A 11 16.59 1.36 11.77
CA THR A 11 16.71 -0.04 12.22
C THR A 11 16.53 -1.05 11.08
N ILE A 12 15.66 -0.77 10.11
CA ILE A 12 15.43 -1.63 8.93
C ILE A 12 16.60 -1.50 7.92
N ILE A 13 17.27 -0.33 7.90
CA ILE A 13 18.36 0.01 6.98
C ILE A 13 19.57 -0.93 7.10
N VAL A 14 19.87 -1.44 8.30
CA VAL A 14 21.08 -2.27 8.53
C VAL A 14 21.01 -3.63 7.82
N GLY A 15 19.81 -4.17 7.54
CA GLY A 15 19.66 -5.44 6.82
C GLY A 15 19.58 -5.33 5.29
N ALA A 16 19.22 -4.16 4.77
CA ALA A 16 18.90 -3.95 3.35
C ALA A 16 20.11 -3.57 2.49
N SER A 17 21.13 -2.94 3.10
CA SER A 17 22.32 -2.42 2.42
C SER A 17 23.16 -3.48 1.70
N LEU A 18 23.03 -4.77 2.08
CA LEU A 18 23.74 -5.89 1.45
C LEU A 18 22.92 -6.63 0.38
N PHE A 19 21.60 -6.49 0.34
CA PHE A 19 20.74 -7.31 -0.52
C PHE A 19 20.38 -6.65 -1.86
N MET A 20 20.53 -5.33 -2.00
CA MET A 20 20.12 -4.58 -3.19
C MET A 20 21.02 -4.73 -4.45
N SER A 21 21.92 -5.72 -4.50
CA SER A 21 22.76 -5.95 -5.69
C SER A 21 22.10 -6.90 -6.71
N LYS A 22 21.23 -6.33 -7.56
CA LYS A 22 20.61 -6.89 -8.80
C LYS A 22 19.44 -7.89 -8.62
N PRO A 23 18.43 -7.80 -9.51
CA PRO A 23 17.50 -6.70 -9.70
C PRO A 23 16.19 -6.96 -8.95
N ALA A 24 15.73 -6.01 -8.14
CA ALA A 24 14.37 -6.00 -7.59
C ALA A 24 13.28 -5.77 -8.68
N TYR A 25 13.60 -5.96 -9.97
CA TYR A 25 12.91 -5.36 -11.12
C TYR A 25 11.77 -6.18 -11.74
N SER A 26 11.24 -7.18 -11.04
CA SER A 26 10.05 -7.89 -11.52
C SER A 26 8.85 -7.81 -10.57
N PHE A 27 9.05 -7.30 -9.34
CA PHE A 27 8.06 -7.34 -8.26
C PHE A 27 6.72 -6.63 -8.58
N MET A 28 6.73 -5.66 -9.50
CA MET A 28 5.67 -4.66 -9.66
C MET A 28 4.60 -5.04 -10.69
N GLY A 29 4.97 -5.65 -11.83
CA GLY A 29 4.00 -6.26 -12.75
C GLY A 29 3.30 -7.48 -12.12
N TYR A 30 4.02 -8.21 -11.26
CA TYR A 30 3.47 -9.39 -10.58
C TYR A 30 2.49 -9.06 -9.45
N TRP A 31 2.54 -7.89 -8.80
CA TRP A 31 1.59 -7.60 -7.71
C TRP A 31 0.14 -7.52 -8.22
N TYR A 32 -0.11 -6.94 -9.40
CA TYR A 32 -1.45 -6.91 -9.99
C TYR A 32 -1.82 -8.25 -10.65
N ASP A 33 -0.89 -8.86 -11.42
CA ASP A 33 -1.13 -10.13 -12.12
C ASP A 33 -1.28 -11.35 -11.18
N TYR A 34 -0.70 -11.31 -9.99
CA TYR A 34 -0.54 -12.47 -9.10
C TYR A 34 -1.29 -12.33 -7.75
N ASN A 35 -2.09 -11.27 -7.57
CA ASN A 35 -3.26 -11.33 -6.65
C ASN A 35 -4.32 -12.26 -7.29
N SER A 36 -3.93 -13.51 -7.55
CA SER A 36 -4.48 -14.40 -8.58
C SER A 36 -5.81 -15.05 -8.20
N ASP A 37 -6.26 -14.92 -6.95
CA ASP A 37 -7.64 -15.26 -6.65
C ASP A 37 -8.51 -14.15 -7.23
N TRP A 38 -9.28 -14.50 -8.26
CA TRP A 38 -10.25 -13.60 -8.91
C TRP A 38 -11.11 -12.82 -7.91
N ILE A 39 -11.40 -13.40 -6.74
CA ILE A 39 -12.12 -12.77 -5.62
C ILE A 39 -11.37 -11.54 -5.09
N GLN A 40 -10.05 -11.63 -4.93
CA GLN A 40 -9.24 -10.54 -4.39
C GLN A 40 -9.09 -9.41 -5.42
N GLN A 41 -8.82 -9.72 -6.69
CA GLN A 41 -8.80 -8.71 -7.76
C GLN A 41 -10.14 -7.99 -7.89
N ASP A 42 -11.25 -8.73 -7.89
CA ASP A 42 -12.59 -8.17 -8.05
C ASP A 42 -13.03 -7.32 -6.85
N ILE A 43 -12.74 -7.79 -5.62
CA ILE A 43 -13.00 -7.00 -4.40
C ILE A 43 -12.16 -5.73 -4.39
N MET A 44 -10.86 -5.80 -4.71
CA MET A 44 -9.99 -4.63 -4.74
C MET A 44 -10.40 -3.64 -5.83
N ARG A 45 -10.72 -4.12 -7.04
CA ARG A 45 -11.28 -3.29 -8.12
C ARG A 45 -12.53 -2.54 -7.66
N ARG A 46 -13.49 -3.23 -7.05
CA ARG A 46 -14.71 -2.59 -6.51
C ARG A 46 -14.40 -1.58 -5.41
N THR A 47 -13.40 -1.84 -4.58
CA THR A 47 -12.94 -0.89 -3.56
C THR A 47 -12.39 0.38 -4.19
N TYR A 48 -11.66 0.29 -5.31
CA TYR A 48 -11.16 1.46 -6.05
C TYR A 48 -12.28 2.23 -6.77
N GLU A 49 -13.20 1.52 -7.42
CA GLU A 49 -14.39 2.12 -8.03
C GLU A 49 -15.22 2.88 -6.98
N ASN A 50 -15.43 2.27 -5.81
CA ASN A 50 -16.11 2.91 -4.69
C ASN A 50 -15.30 4.08 -4.13
N TYR A 51 -13.97 3.97 -4.03
CA TYR A 51 -13.12 5.08 -3.61
C TYR A 51 -13.34 6.31 -4.50
N ASN A 52 -13.29 6.14 -5.82
CA ASN A 52 -13.51 7.23 -6.78
C ASN A 52 -14.91 7.83 -6.65
N ASN A 53 -15.93 6.99 -6.45
CA ASN A 53 -17.32 7.43 -6.27
C ASN A 53 -17.54 8.19 -4.93
N VAL A 54 -16.96 7.70 -3.84
CA VAL A 54 -17.13 8.28 -2.49
C VAL A 54 -16.34 9.58 -2.34
N MET A 55 -15.14 9.65 -2.93
CA MET A 55 -14.29 10.84 -2.85
C MET A 55 -14.59 11.89 -3.92
N GLY A 56 -15.51 11.60 -4.86
CA GLY A 56 -15.94 12.56 -5.87
C GLY A 56 -14.96 12.76 -7.02
N ASN A 57 -14.04 11.83 -7.25
CA ASN A 57 -12.95 11.95 -8.24
C ASN A 57 -13.39 11.57 -9.68
N ASN A 58 -14.68 11.43 -9.95
CA ASN A 58 -15.16 11.12 -11.30
C ASN A 58 -15.13 12.36 -12.21
N ASN A 59 -14.03 12.52 -12.94
CA ASN A 59 -13.99 13.30 -14.19
C ASN A 59 -14.57 12.46 -15.35
N SER A 60 -15.89 12.27 -15.38
CA SER A 60 -16.56 11.89 -16.64
C SER A 60 -17.94 12.51 -16.75
N SER A 61 -18.08 13.31 -17.80
CA SER A 61 -19.33 13.72 -18.42
C SER A 61 -20.11 12.47 -18.87
N SER A 62 -21.00 11.96 -18.03
CA SER A 62 -22.06 11.06 -18.45
C SER A 62 -23.38 11.63 -17.97
N SER A 63 -24.08 12.25 -18.91
CA SER A 63 -25.50 12.55 -18.82
C SER A 63 -26.28 11.23 -18.71
N SER A 64 -26.37 10.70 -17.50
CA SER A 64 -27.33 9.66 -17.16
C SER A 64 -28.10 10.13 -15.94
N LYS A 65 -29.36 10.51 -16.19
CA LYS A 65 -30.37 10.92 -15.20
C LYS A 65 -30.14 10.23 -13.85
N SER A 66 -29.69 11.02 -12.87
CA SER A 66 -29.70 10.62 -11.46
C SER A 66 -31.15 10.42 -11.04
N THR A 67 -31.67 9.19 -11.16
CA THR A 67 -32.69 8.74 -10.22
C THR A 67 -32.09 8.90 -8.84
N LYS A 68 -32.63 9.84 -8.08
CA LYS A 68 -32.32 10.15 -6.69
C LYS A 68 -32.53 8.89 -5.85
N SER A 69 -31.60 7.95 -5.89
CA SER A 69 -31.56 6.80 -5.01
C SER A 69 -31.11 7.33 -3.66
N THR A 70 -32.05 7.41 -2.73
CA THR A 70 -31.80 7.55 -1.30
C THR A 70 -30.55 6.75 -0.95
N PRO A 71 -29.53 7.32 -0.29
CA PRO A 71 -28.32 6.58 0.03
C PRO A 71 -28.73 5.40 0.90
N LYS A 72 -28.74 4.21 0.31
CA LYS A 72 -28.97 2.97 1.03
C LYS A 72 -27.88 2.97 2.10
N LYS A 73 -28.27 2.92 3.39
CA LYS A 73 -27.32 2.82 4.50
C LYS A 73 -26.60 1.47 4.33
N VAL A 74 -25.54 1.44 3.53
CA VAL A 74 -24.76 0.23 3.31
C VAL A 74 -24.10 -0.09 4.64
N LYS A 75 -24.35 -1.30 5.15
CA LYS A 75 -23.71 -1.77 6.37
C LYS A 75 -22.20 -1.73 6.14
N LYS A 76 -21.48 -1.06 7.03
CA LYS A 76 -20.02 -1.00 7.00
C LYS A 76 -19.44 -2.40 7.19
N ALA A 77 -18.64 -2.85 6.22
CA ALA A 77 -17.99 -4.16 6.26
C ALA A 77 -16.89 -4.20 7.34
N LYS A 78 -16.63 -5.39 7.90
CA LYS A 78 -15.55 -5.61 8.86
C LYS A 78 -14.22 -5.76 8.14
N ILE A 79 -13.44 -4.69 8.11
CA ILE A 79 -12.14 -4.64 7.41
C ILE A 79 -10.93 -4.94 8.31
N THR A 80 -11.18 -5.20 9.60
CA THR A 80 -10.17 -5.63 10.57
C THR A 80 -10.07 -7.15 10.64
N PHE A 81 -8.90 -7.65 11.03
CA PHE A 81 -8.65 -9.08 11.20
C PHE A 81 -7.90 -9.37 12.49
N LYS A 82 -8.03 -10.61 12.98
CA LYS A 82 -7.19 -11.11 14.08
C LYS A 82 -5.84 -11.54 13.52
N SER A 83 -4.77 -11.16 14.21
CA SER A 83 -3.45 -11.70 13.91
C SER A 83 -3.46 -13.23 14.02
N ASN A 84 -2.80 -13.90 13.09
CA ASN A 84 -2.66 -15.35 13.02
C ASN A 84 -1.28 -15.70 12.46
N GLY A 85 -0.95 -17.00 12.42
CA GLY A 85 0.33 -17.49 11.91
C GLY A 85 0.43 -17.60 10.38
N ASP A 86 -0.51 -17.03 9.61
CA ASP A 86 -0.48 -17.12 8.15
C ASP A 86 0.70 -16.33 7.58
N THR A 87 1.56 -17.02 6.82
CA THR A 87 2.76 -16.46 6.18
C THR A 87 2.61 -16.27 4.67
N ARG A 88 1.46 -16.61 4.06
CA ARG A 88 1.27 -16.55 2.61
C ARG A 88 1.66 -15.20 2.02
N GLY A 89 1.33 -14.09 2.69
CA GLY A 89 1.65 -12.74 2.25
C GLY A 89 3.15 -12.45 2.28
N LEU A 90 3.89 -13.02 3.22
CA LEU A 90 5.36 -12.92 3.27
C LEU A 90 6.00 -13.86 2.24
N ASP A 91 5.54 -15.12 2.19
CA ASP A 91 6.10 -16.16 1.32
C ASP A 91 5.90 -15.84 -0.16
N TYR A 92 4.83 -15.14 -0.53
CA TYR A 92 4.62 -14.61 -1.88
C TYR A 92 5.86 -13.84 -2.38
N TYR A 93 6.38 -12.91 -1.58
CA TYR A 93 7.53 -12.10 -1.97
C TYR A 93 8.84 -12.87 -1.92
N ILE A 94 9.00 -13.79 -0.97
CA ILE A 94 10.17 -14.66 -0.89
C ILE A 94 10.26 -15.55 -2.13
N ASN A 95 9.13 -16.08 -2.59
CA ASN A 95 9.08 -17.02 -3.71
C ASN A 95 9.43 -16.38 -5.07
N MET A 96 9.41 -15.05 -5.17
CA MET A 96 9.90 -14.30 -6.34
C MET A 96 11.42 -14.35 -6.48
N TYR A 97 12.15 -14.70 -5.42
CA TYR A 97 13.60 -14.79 -5.44
C TYR A 97 14.08 -16.22 -5.78
N PRO A 98 15.23 -16.35 -6.46
CA PRO A 98 15.91 -17.64 -6.62
C PRO A 98 16.13 -18.31 -5.27
N ALA A 99 16.06 -19.64 -5.23
CA ALA A 99 16.16 -20.42 -3.98
C ALA A 99 17.37 -20.03 -3.11
N SER A 100 18.51 -19.72 -3.73
CA SER A 100 19.75 -19.29 -3.06
C SER A 100 19.65 -17.95 -2.33
N GLN A 101 18.65 -17.12 -2.65
CA GLN A 101 18.44 -15.79 -2.07
C GLN A 101 17.22 -15.72 -1.15
N ARG A 102 16.41 -16.80 -1.08
CA ARG A 102 15.13 -16.79 -0.34
C ARG A 102 15.28 -16.55 1.15
N GLU A 103 16.32 -17.07 1.78
CA GLU A 103 16.56 -16.83 3.21
C GLU A 103 16.87 -15.36 3.50
N GLN A 104 17.69 -14.73 2.67
CA GLN A 104 17.99 -13.30 2.79
C GLN A 104 16.74 -12.44 2.52
N ALA A 105 15.98 -12.77 1.48
CA ALA A 105 14.69 -12.12 1.20
C ALA A 105 13.71 -12.29 2.37
N ARG A 106 13.64 -13.49 2.98
CA ARG A 106 12.81 -13.77 4.16
C ARG A 106 13.19 -12.87 5.32
N THR A 107 14.48 -12.79 5.65
CA THR A 107 14.97 -11.90 6.71
C THR A 107 14.57 -10.45 6.45
N TYR A 108 14.78 -9.95 5.23
CA TYR A 108 14.45 -8.58 4.86
C TYR A 108 12.95 -8.29 4.95
N PHE A 109 12.09 -9.05 4.25
CA PHE A 109 10.65 -8.80 4.25
C PHE A 109 10.01 -9.05 5.62
N LYS A 110 10.51 -10.03 6.38
CA LYS A 110 10.07 -10.23 7.76
C LYS A 110 10.41 -9.04 8.64
N SER A 111 11.59 -8.44 8.48
CA SER A 111 11.95 -7.22 9.22
C SER A 111 11.01 -6.05 8.91
N ILE A 112 10.60 -5.90 7.65
CA ILE A 112 9.59 -4.93 7.23
C ILE A 112 8.25 -5.23 7.93
N GLN A 113 7.76 -6.45 7.82
CA GLN A 113 6.48 -6.87 8.40
C GLN A 113 6.45 -6.67 9.92
N ASP A 114 7.50 -7.09 10.63
CA ASP A 114 7.59 -7.01 12.08
C ASP A 114 7.77 -5.56 12.59
N SER A 115 8.38 -4.68 11.78
CA SER A 115 8.57 -3.26 12.13
C SER A 115 7.32 -2.39 11.92
N PHE A 116 6.47 -2.75 10.95
CA PHE A 116 5.35 -1.92 10.54
C PHE A 116 4.35 -1.57 11.67
N PRO A 117 4.03 -2.46 12.64
CA PRO A 117 3.18 -2.09 13.77
C PRO A 117 3.66 -0.87 14.56
N GLN A 118 4.97 -0.70 14.70
CA GLN A 118 5.55 0.46 15.38
C GLN A 118 5.42 1.72 14.52
N VAL A 119 5.59 1.59 13.21
CA VAL A 119 5.37 2.66 12.23
C VAL A 119 3.92 3.13 12.27
N ALA A 120 2.96 2.22 12.15
CA ALA A 120 1.53 2.52 12.20
C ALA A 120 1.16 3.25 13.52
N LYS A 121 1.67 2.77 14.65
CA LYS A 121 1.46 3.42 15.95
C LYS A 121 2.03 4.85 15.99
N SER A 122 3.20 5.09 15.39
CA SER A 122 3.84 6.41 15.40
C SER A 122 3.04 7.49 14.67
N VAL A 123 2.30 7.10 13.62
CA VAL A 123 1.44 8.00 12.83
C VAL A 123 -0.04 7.91 13.20
N GLY A 124 -0.36 7.19 14.28
CA GLY A 124 -1.71 7.13 14.85
C GLY A 124 -2.75 6.37 14.01
N ILE A 125 -2.32 5.38 13.24
CA ILE A 125 -3.22 4.49 12.45
C ILE A 125 -3.26 3.08 13.06
N PRO A 126 -4.40 2.36 12.97
CA PRO A 126 -4.54 1.04 13.58
C PRO A 126 -3.72 -0.03 12.83
N THR A 127 -3.26 -1.06 13.53
CA THR A 127 -2.71 -2.27 12.90
C THR A 127 -3.80 -3.29 12.62
N ASN A 128 -3.52 -4.28 11.75
CA ASN A 128 -4.46 -5.33 11.38
C ASN A 128 -5.79 -4.80 10.79
N ASP A 129 -5.70 -3.72 10.04
CA ASP A 129 -6.81 -3.07 9.33
C ASP A 129 -6.39 -2.90 7.87
N LEU A 130 -7.20 -3.39 6.93
CA LEU A 130 -6.89 -3.32 5.50
C LEU A 130 -6.65 -1.89 4.99
N SER A 131 -7.35 -0.90 5.54
CA SER A 131 -7.17 0.50 5.16
C SER A 131 -5.80 1.05 5.56
N THR A 132 -5.20 0.54 6.63
CA THR A 132 -3.83 0.87 7.02
C THR A 132 -2.82 0.29 6.04
N GLY A 133 -3.01 -0.97 5.63
CA GLY A 133 -2.16 -1.58 4.60
C GLY A 133 -2.22 -0.78 3.29
N MET A 134 -3.42 -0.39 2.88
CA MET A 134 -3.62 0.44 1.69
C MET A 134 -2.95 1.81 1.81
N ALA A 135 -3.10 2.49 2.94
CA ALA A 135 -2.45 3.76 3.19
C ALA A 135 -0.91 3.64 3.10
N ALA A 136 -0.33 2.56 3.63
CA ALA A 136 1.10 2.29 3.54
C ALA A 136 1.57 2.07 2.09
N LEU A 137 0.81 1.30 1.30
CA LEU A 137 1.09 1.07 -0.11
C LEU A 137 1.11 2.39 -0.90
N VAL A 138 0.06 3.19 -0.78
CA VAL A 138 -0.09 4.45 -1.51
C VAL A 138 0.94 5.49 -1.06
N ALA A 139 1.19 5.59 0.25
CA ALA A 139 2.23 6.47 0.77
C ALA A 139 3.62 6.10 0.24
N GLY A 140 3.98 4.81 0.29
CA GLY A 140 5.26 4.31 -0.22
C GLY A 140 5.44 4.56 -1.72
N ALA A 141 4.40 4.28 -2.51
CA ALA A 141 4.40 4.54 -3.95
C ALA A 141 4.51 6.03 -4.27
N TYR A 142 3.79 6.89 -3.55
CA TYR A 142 3.88 8.35 -3.70
C TYR A 142 5.27 8.89 -3.36
N MET A 143 5.87 8.42 -2.26
CA MET A 143 7.23 8.77 -1.88
C MET A 143 8.24 8.36 -2.95
N ALA A 144 8.13 7.12 -3.45
CA ALA A 144 9.01 6.57 -4.48
C ALA A 144 8.87 7.32 -5.83
N TYR A 145 7.64 7.59 -6.27
CA TYR A 145 7.36 8.31 -7.52
C TYR A 145 7.91 9.74 -7.49
N ASN A 146 7.60 10.49 -6.42
CA ASN A 146 7.95 11.90 -6.30
C ASN A 146 9.35 12.13 -5.74
N ASN A 147 10.05 11.08 -5.28
CA ASN A 147 11.33 11.17 -4.58
C ASN A 147 11.27 12.08 -3.33
N VAL A 148 10.19 12.00 -2.56
CA VAL A 148 9.94 12.83 -1.36
C VAL A 148 9.72 11.96 -0.12
N SER A 149 9.95 12.54 1.06
CA SER A 149 9.41 11.97 2.30
C SER A 149 7.98 12.49 2.52
N LEU A 150 7.07 11.64 2.98
CA LEU A 150 5.71 12.06 3.32
C LEU A 150 5.65 12.63 4.75
N ASN A 151 4.77 13.61 4.98
CA ASN A 151 4.49 14.10 6.32
C ASN A 151 3.60 13.10 7.08
N ASP A 152 3.97 12.78 8.31
CA ASP A 152 3.24 11.87 9.21
C ASP A 152 1.77 12.28 9.39
N ASP A 153 1.49 13.59 9.43
CA ASP A 153 0.14 14.14 9.59
C ASP A 153 -0.80 13.77 8.43
N TYR A 154 -0.27 13.36 7.28
CA TYR A 154 -1.07 12.99 6.11
C TYR A 154 -1.56 11.54 6.17
N MET A 155 -0.94 10.70 7.00
CA MET A 155 -1.25 9.27 7.07
C MET A 155 -2.65 8.98 7.62
N LYS A 156 -3.08 9.71 8.64
CA LYS A 156 -4.39 9.49 9.27
C LYS A 156 -5.56 9.91 8.36
N PRO A 157 -5.55 11.08 7.70
CA PRO A 157 -6.52 11.42 6.67
C PRO A 157 -6.55 10.39 5.52
N LEU A 158 -5.37 9.99 5.03
CA LEU A 158 -5.24 8.99 3.97
C LEU A 158 -5.87 7.65 4.36
N GLN A 159 -5.53 7.13 5.54
CA GLN A 159 -6.10 5.89 6.06
C GLN A 159 -7.61 5.99 6.25
N LYS A 160 -8.12 7.13 6.72
CA LYS A 160 -9.57 7.34 6.88
C LYS A 160 -10.31 7.24 5.54
N GLN A 161 -9.78 7.83 4.48
CA GLN A 161 -10.39 7.73 3.15
C GLN A 161 -10.47 6.29 2.66
N PHE A 162 -9.38 5.52 2.82
CA PHE A 162 -9.41 4.09 2.49
C PHE A 162 -10.34 3.30 3.40
N LYS A 163 -10.43 3.64 4.69
CA LYS A 163 -11.38 3.00 5.60
C LYS A 163 -12.81 3.14 5.11
N GLU A 164 -13.21 4.32 4.67
CA GLU A 164 -14.55 4.56 4.11
C GLU A 164 -14.79 3.75 2.82
N ALA A 165 -13.80 3.70 1.92
CA ALA A 165 -13.90 2.93 0.68
C ALA A 165 -14.00 1.41 0.96
N PHE A 166 -13.13 0.86 1.81
CA PHE A 166 -13.16 -0.57 2.15
C PHE A 166 -14.44 -0.95 2.91
N GLU A 167 -14.89 -0.14 3.87
CA GLU A 167 -16.12 -0.41 4.62
C GLU A 167 -17.38 -0.37 3.73
N SER A 168 -17.33 0.28 2.56
CA SER A 168 -18.43 0.32 1.60
C SER A 168 -18.60 -0.98 0.78
N VAL A 169 -17.62 -1.87 0.79
CA VAL A 169 -17.63 -3.12 0.01
C VAL A 169 -18.01 -4.30 0.93
N PRO A 170 -19.24 -4.84 0.83
CA PRO A 170 -19.74 -5.85 1.77
C PRO A 170 -19.01 -7.18 1.68
N ASP A 171 -18.28 -7.47 0.60
CA ASP A 171 -17.56 -8.74 0.43
C ASP A 171 -16.42 -8.93 1.42
N TYR A 172 -15.89 -7.84 2.02
CA TYR A 172 -14.94 -7.95 3.13
C TYR A 172 -15.53 -8.64 4.37
N ASP A 173 -16.86 -8.67 4.55
CA ASP A 173 -17.49 -9.46 5.63
C ASP A 173 -17.33 -10.98 5.40
N LYS A 174 -17.18 -11.41 4.14
CA LYS A 174 -17.04 -12.82 3.76
C LYS A 174 -15.60 -13.33 3.82
N MET A 175 -14.63 -12.43 3.82
CA MET A 175 -13.22 -12.77 3.89
C MET A 175 -12.82 -13.27 5.29
N SER A 176 -12.05 -14.35 5.34
CA SER A 176 -11.46 -14.85 6.57
C SER A 176 -10.41 -13.87 7.13
N ASP A 177 -10.07 -14.01 8.41
CA ASP A 177 -8.97 -13.23 9.00
C ASP A 177 -7.62 -13.52 8.29
N SER A 178 -7.45 -14.74 7.78
CA SER A 178 -6.26 -15.19 7.02
C SER A 178 -6.18 -14.52 5.65
N ASP A 179 -7.29 -14.40 4.92
CA ASP A 179 -7.30 -13.72 3.61
C ASP A 179 -7.11 -12.21 3.74
N LYS A 180 -7.67 -11.61 4.80
CA LYS A 180 -7.41 -10.19 5.12
C LYS A 180 -5.95 -9.96 5.48
N LYS A 181 -5.36 -10.86 6.26
CA LYS A 181 -3.93 -10.79 6.59
C LYS A 181 -3.07 -10.91 5.34
N TYR A 182 -3.40 -11.84 4.43
CA TYR A 182 -2.70 -11.98 3.15
C TYR A 182 -2.69 -10.65 2.37
N LEU A 183 -3.86 -10.04 2.15
CA LEU A 183 -3.96 -8.74 1.47
C LEU A 183 -3.20 -7.63 2.22
N TYR A 184 -3.35 -7.57 3.54
CA TYR A 184 -2.68 -6.58 4.36
C TYR A 184 -1.16 -6.69 4.26
N ASP A 185 -0.61 -7.89 4.40
CA ASP A 185 0.84 -8.13 4.33
C ASP A 185 1.39 -7.75 2.96
N GLN A 186 0.67 -8.06 1.88
CA GLN A 186 1.01 -7.65 0.52
C GLN A 186 1.14 -6.13 0.42
N MET A 187 0.10 -5.39 0.82
CA MET A 187 0.12 -3.93 0.74
C MET A 187 1.21 -3.30 1.63
N VAL A 188 1.36 -3.80 2.86
CA VAL A 188 2.34 -3.29 3.83
C VAL A 188 3.76 -3.55 3.35
N ILE A 189 4.10 -4.77 2.95
CA ILE A 189 5.46 -5.11 2.57
C ILE A 189 5.87 -4.32 1.34
N LEU A 190 5.04 -4.27 0.29
CA LEU A 190 5.36 -3.48 -0.91
C LEU A 190 5.50 -1.98 -0.61
N GLY A 191 4.52 -1.40 0.11
CA GLY A 191 4.55 0.03 0.47
C GLY A 191 5.78 0.40 1.30
N MET A 192 6.10 -0.42 2.30
CA MET A 192 7.27 -0.20 3.15
C MET A 192 8.57 -0.45 2.40
N THR A 193 8.69 -1.46 1.54
CA THR A 193 9.88 -1.65 0.71
C THR A 193 10.16 -0.39 -0.12
N LEU A 194 9.14 0.16 -0.80
CA LEU A 194 9.25 1.40 -1.57
C LEU A 194 9.72 2.58 -0.70
N ALA A 195 9.10 2.77 0.48
CA ALA A 195 9.44 3.85 1.39
C ALA A 195 10.85 3.70 2.00
N VAL A 196 11.23 2.49 2.42
CA VAL A 196 12.57 2.19 2.97
C VAL A 196 13.64 2.47 1.92
N THR A 197 13.48 1.92 0.71
CA THR A 197 14.45 2.08 -0.37
C THR A 197 14.54 3.53 -0.83
N GLN A 198 13.41 4.24 -0.88
CA GLN A 198 13.38 5.67 -1.15
C GLN A 198 14.15 6.48 -0.11
N SER A 199 13.94 6.19 1.18
CA SER A 199 14.64 6.85 2.28
C SER A 199 16.16 6.60 2.24
N GLN A 200 16.57 5.37 1.90
CA GLN A 200 17.98 5.02 1.69
C GLN A 200 18.59 5.76 0.50
N ASN A 201 17.88 5.79 -0.62
CA ASN A 201 18.33 6.49 -1.81
C ASN A 201 18.42 8.01 -1.58
N GLN A 202 17.62 8.59 -0.69
CA GLN A 202 17.80 9.99 -0.29
C GLN A 202 19.08 10.21 0.54
N GLN A 203 19.50 9.22 1.34
CA GLN A 203 20.72 9.29 2.14
C GLN A 203 21.98 9.08 1.28
N ASN A 204 21.90 8.17 0.30
CA ASN A 204 22.97 7.91 -0.66
C ASN A 204 22.41 7.82 -2.08
N PRO A 205 22.30 8.96 -2.80
CA PRO A 205 21.65 9.02 -4.10
C PRO A 205 22.29 8.12 -5.16
N ASN A 206 21.47 7.26 -5.75
CA ASN A 206 21.81 6.46 -6.93
C ASN A 206 20.80 6.76 -8.06
N PRO A 207 21.25 7.26 -9.23
CA PRO A 207 20.34 7.59 -10.33
C PRO A 207 19.54 6.39 -10.86
N LYS A 208 20.11 5.18 -10.85
CA LYS A 208 19.41 3.96 -11.29
C LYS A 208 18.28 3.62 -10.32
N THR A 209 18.60 3.56 -9.03
CA THR A 209 17.61 3.35 -7.96
C THR A 209 16.51 4.41 -7.97
N THR A 210 16.86 5.66 -8.26
CA THR A 210 15.89 6.76 -8.39
C THR A 210 14.91 6.52 -9.55
N ALA A 211 15.41 6.15 -10.73
CA ALA A 211 14.57 5.87 -11.89
C ALA A 211 13.65 4.68 -11.65
N GLU A 212 14.12 3.67 -10.93
CA GLU A 212 13.38 2.44 -10.64
C GLU A 212 12.30 2.66 -9.59
N LEU A 213 12.62 3.38 -8.51
CA LEU A 213 11.63 3.82 -7.53
C LEU A 213 10.54 4.66 -8.19
N ARG A 214 10.94 5.57 -9.10
CA ARG A 214 9.99 6.38 -9.84
C ARG A 214 9.08 5.53 -10.71
N LYS A 215 9.63 4.57 -11.46
CA LYS A 215 8.86 3.63 -12.27
C LYS A 215 7.89 2.80 -11.42
N GLY A 216 8.37 2.24 -10.32
CA GLY A 216 7.56 1.41 -9.43
C GLY A 216 6.44 2.15 -8.72
N GLY A 217 6.73 3.35 -8.20
CA GLY A 217 5.70 4.21 -7.64
C GLY A 217 4.65 4.61 -8.68
N LYS A 218 5.07 4.89 -9.92
CA LYS A 218 4.17 5.18 -11.04
C LYS A 218 3.22 4.01 -11.31
N GLU A 219 3.75 2.81 -11.50
CA GLU A 219 2.96 1.61 -11.83
C GLU A 219 1.90 1.31 -10.75
N VAL A 220 2.26 1.41 -9.46
CA VAL A 220 1.30 1.22 -8.36
C VAL A 220 0.22 2.29 -8.39
N LEU A 221 0.59 3.57 -8.48
CA LEU A 221 -0.35 4.68 -8.43
C LEU A 221 -1.32 4.67 -9.63
N GLU A 222 -0.80 4.51 -10.85
CA GLU A 222 -1.63 4.49 -12.06
C GLU A 222 -2.49 3.23 -12.13
N GLY A 223 -1.93 2.07 -11.74
CA GLY A 223 -2.68 0.82 -11.71
C GLY A 223 -3.86 0.85 -10.74
N MET A 224 -3.72 1.56 -9.62
CA MET A 224 -4.78 1.68 -8.61
C MET A 224 -5.84 2.71 -8.95
N PHE A 225 -5.45 3.87 -9.49
CA PHE A 225 -6.37 5.01 -9.64
C PHE A 225 -6.80 5.28 -11.08
N GLY A 226 -6.13 4.69 -12.07
CA GLY A 226 -6.46 4.88 -13.49
C GLY A 226 -6.21 6.30 -14.01
N VAL A 227 -5.45 7.11 -13.27
CA VAL A 227 -5.03 8.46 -13.63
C VAL A 227 -3.52 8.54 -13.67
N ASP A 228 -2.97 9.54 -14.37
CA ASP A 228 -1.51 9.75 -14.40
C ASP A 228 -0.97 10.02 -12.99
N ALA A 229 0.13 9.37 -12.63
CA ALA A 229 0.70 9.46 -11.28
C ALA A 229 1.06 10.90 -10.85
N SER A 230 1.30 11.81 -11.80
CA SER A 230 1.58 13.22 -11.53
C SER A 230 0.36 14.03 -11.07
N GLN A 231 -0.86 13.52 -11.31
CA GLN A 231 -2.10 14.16 -10.86
C GLN A 231 -2.40 13.85 -9.38
N ILE A 232 -1.83 12.75 -8.88
CA ILE A 232 -2.05 12.29 -7.52
C ILE A 232 -1.29 13.16 -6.53
N LYS A 233 -2.02 13.64 -5.52
CA LYS A 233 -1.48 14.42 -4.40
C LYS A 233 -1.93 13.83 -3.08
N ILE A 234 -1.01 13.75 -2.12
CA ILE A 234 -1.31 13.43 -0.72
C ILE A 234 -1.05 14.67 0.12
N THR A 235 -2.08 15.14 0.83
CA THR A 235 -2.08 16.37 1.62
C THR A 235 -2.64 16.13 3.02
N SER A 236 -2.77 17.18 3.83
CA SER A 236 -3.46 17.13 5.14
C SER A 236 -4.93 16.76 5.04
N SER A 237 -5.54 16.85 3.86
CA SER A 237 -6.92 16.40 3.60
C SER A 237 -7.00 14.96 3.10
N GLY A 238 -5.85 14.29 2.90
CA GLY A 238 -5.75 12.95 2.30
C GLY A 238 -5.32 13.01 0.82
N LEU A 239 -5.66 11.94 0.10
CA LEU A 239 -5.40 11.75 -1.32
C LEU A 239 -6.44 12.50 -2.18
N SER A 240 -5.97 13.05 -3.30
CA SER A 240 -6.77 13.73 -4.32
C SER A 240 -6.12 13.57 -5.70
N PHE A 241 -6.94 13.54 -6.75
CA PHE A 241 -6.54 13.54 -8.17
C PHE A 241 -7.75 13.86 -9.05
#